data_AF-A0A1R4HTG4-F1
#
_entry.id   AF-A0A1R4HTG4-F1
#
_cell.length_a   1.000
_cell.length_b   1.000
_cell.length_c   1.000
_cell.angle_alpha   90.00
_cell.angle_beta   90.00
_cell.angle_gamma   90.00
#
_symmetry.space_group_name_H-M   'P 1'
#
loop_
_entity.id
_entity.type
_entity.pdbx_description
1 polymer ?
#
loop_
_entity_poly.entity_id
_entity_poly.type
_entity_poly.pdbx_seq_one_letter_code
_entity_poly.pdbx_strand_id
1 'polypeptide(L)'
;MITRGTPTRVMGVLNVTPDSFSDGGVYDSVDRAIARGFELRAQGADLIDVGGESTRPGATPVPSEAEQARVVPVIEGLAAAGIDVSVDTIHAATAAAAVAAGARIINDVSGGLHDPDMLAVAAAASRQHGVRFIAGHWRGIPDPAHANSDYENVVRDVRAALAGLAEKALAAGVAREHLILDPGLGFDKTGADGWRILAQLDALTELGFPVLVGASRKRMLGEAIAELPAAARLADPAPGGHERDLATAVVSAFAAQAGAWGVRVHDVAGTVQALAVQHAWQGAEGSPVSTPEPSGPTDRITLTGLEVFAHHGVFDFERERGQRFLIDAEVSVNLRAAAAGDALAETVHYGELADAIVAAVGRDPVDLIETVAERVADVTLGFAGVIEARITVHKPDAPIAHPFRDVSVTVVRGGSR
;
A
#
# COMPACT_ATOMS: atom_id res chain seq x y z
N MET A 1 -0.85 8.82 9.70
CA MET A 1 -0.83 9.28 8.30
C MET A 1 -0.70 8.02 7.45
N ILE A 2 -1.72 7.64 6.68
CA ILE A 2 -1.59 6.56 5.70
C ILE A 2 -0.78 7.17 4.56
N THR A 3 0.46 6.74 4.41
CA THR A 3 1.35 7.23 3.35
C THR A 3 0.84 6.72 2.01
N ARG A 4 0.34 7.62 1.15
CA ARG A 4 0.21 7.36 -0.30
C ARG A 4 1.59 6.91 -0.78
N GLY A 5 1.74 5.63 -1.13
CA GLY A 5 3.02 5.05 -1.57
C GLY A 5 3.34 3.66 -1.03
N THR A 6 2.65 3.17 0.00
CA THR A 6 2.79 1.75 0.40
C THR A 6 1.94 0.87 -0.51
N PRO A 7 2.49 -0.21 -1.11
CA PRO A 7 1.71 -1.12 -1.94
C PRO A 7 0.51 -1.69 -1.16
N THR A 8 -0.65 -1.78 -1.81
CA THR A 8 -1.83 -2.45 -1.23
C THR A 8 -1.49 -3.91 -0.96
N ARG A 9 -1.74 -4.36 0.28
CA ARG A 9 -1.42 -5.71 0.72
C ARG A 9 -2.42 -6.74 0.21
N VAL A 10 -1.95 -7.94 -0.13
CA VAL A 10 -2.79 -9.08 -0.49
C VAL A 10 -2.95 -10.02 0.70
N MET A 11 -4.17 -10.13 1.19
CA MET A 11 -4.55 -11.02 2.28
C MET A 11 -5.24 -12.27 1.71
N GLY A 12 -4.53 -13.39 1.73
CA GLY A 12 -5.00 -14.65 1.16
C GLY A 12 -5.93 -15.40 2.10
N VAL A 13 -7.13 -15.75 1.64
CA VAL A 13 -8.14 -16.46 2.45
C VAL A 13 -7.83 -17.95 2.55
N LEU A 14 -7.72 -18.46 3.78
CA LEU A 14 -7.58 -19.88 4.10
C LEU A 14 -8.70 -20.31 5.07
N ASN A 15 -9.77 -20.89 4.52
CA ASN A 15 -10.86 -21.44 5.34
C ASN A 15 -10.54 -22.87 5.75
N VAL A 16 -10.53 -23.15 7.05
CA VAL A 16 -10.28 -24.46 7.65
C VAL A 16 -11.61 -25.04 8.16
N THR A 17 -12.52 -25.32 7.23
CA THR A 17 -13.82 -25.95 7.53
C THR A 17 -13.85 -27.41 7.08
N PRO A 18 -14.69 -28.28 7.68
CA PRO A 18 -14.77 -29.70 7.29
C PRO A 18 -15.01 -29.92 5.80
N ASP A 19 -15.84 -29.08 5.17
CA ASP A 19 -16.15 -29.17 3.73
C ASP A 19 -14.97 -28.76 2.82
N SER A 20 -13.95 -28.09 3.37
CA SER A 20 -12.80 -27.61 2.60
C SER A 20 -11.71 -28.68 2.40
N PHE A 21 -11.72 -29.75 3.22
CA PHE A 21 -10.65 -30.77 3.24
C PHE A 21 -11.15 -32.19 3.54
N SER A 22 -12.43 -32.50 3.26
CA SER A 22 -13.20 -33.66 3.73
C SER A 22 -12.69 -35.06 3.34
N ASP A 23 -11.61 -35.21 2.58
CA ASP A 23 -11.10 -36.50 2.10
C ASP A 23 -10.08 -37.19 3.04
N GLY A 24 -9.72 -36.60 4.21
CA GLY A 24 -8.67 -37.11 5.10
C GLY A 24 -8.97 -36.96 6.60
N GLY A 25 -8.09 -37.50 7.46
CA GLY A 25 -8.18 -37.36 8.93
C GLY A 25 -7.91 -35.92 9.41
N VAL A 26 -8.05 -35.65 10.72
CA VAL A 26 -7.84 -34.31 11.30
C VAL A 26 -6.40 -33.81 11.11
N TYR A 27 -5.40 -34.68 11.20
CA TYR A 27 -4.01 -34.31 10.93
C TYR A 27 -3.77 -34.04 9.43
N ASP A 28 -4.38 -34.84 8.55
CA ASP A 28 -4.31 -34.62 7.10
C ASP A 28 -4.96 -33.29 6.71
N SER A 29 -6.02 -32.85 7.40
CA SER A 29 -6.66 -31.56 7.12
C SER A 29 -5.83 -30.36 7.60
N VAL A 30 -5.12 -30.48 8.72
CA VAL A 30 -4.17 -29.46 9.21
C VAL A 30 -2.97 -29.33 8.25
N ASP A 31 -2.33 -30.45 7.89
CA ASP A 31 -1.18 -30.43 7.00
C ASP A 31 -1.55 -29.89 5.62
N ARG A 32 -2.73 -30.26 5.10
CA ARG A 32 -3.26 -29.69 3.84
C ARG A 32 -3.55 -28.20 3.95
N ALA A 33 -4.09 -27.72 5.07
CA ALA A 33 -4.32 -26.30 5.28
C ALA A 33 -3.01 -25.51 5.36
N ILE A 34 -1.99 -26.03 6.05
CA ILE A 34 -0.64 -25.43 6.10
C ILE A 34 -0.02 -25.41 4.70
N ALA A 35 -0.06 -26.52 3.97
CA ALA A 35 0.42 -26.60 2.59
C ALA A 35 -0.27 -25.56 1.70
N ARG A 36 -1.59 -25.41 1.84
CA ARG A 36 -2.36 -24.37 1.13
C ARG A 36 -1.93 -22.96 1.52
N GLY A 37 -1.63 -22.70 2.79
CA GLY A 37 -1.06 -21.43 3.24
C GLY A 37 0.29 -21.13 2.59
N PHE A 38 1.16 -22.13 2.44
CA PHE A 38 2.42 -22.00 1.70
C PHE A 38 2.21 -21.71 0.22
N GLU A 39 1.24 -22.37 -0.43
CA GLU A 39 0.87 -22.06 -1.81
C GLU A 39 0.40 -20.62 -1.97
N LEU A 40 -0.50 -20.14 -1.10
CA LEU A 40 -0.99 -18.76 -1.12
C LEU A 40 0.16 -17.76 -0.94
N ARG A 41 1.11 -18.05 -0.03
CA ARG A 41 2.31 -17.23 0.14
C ARG A 41 3.19 -17.24 -1.11
N ALA A 42 3.41 -18.39 -1.73
CA ALA A 42 4.17 -18.52 -2.97
C ALA A 42 3.50 -17.81 -4.16
N GLN A 43 2.17 -17.69 -4.16
CA GLN A 43 1.40 -16.91 -5.13
C GLN A 43 1.51 -15.39 -4.92
N GLY A 44 2.10 -14.95 -3.81
CA GLY A 44 2.35 -13.53 -3.53
C GLY A 44 1.44 -12.91 -2.47
N ALA A 45 0.71 -13.71 -1.68
CA ALA A 45 -0.02 -13.17 -0.53
C ALA A 45 0.97 -12.59 0.49
N ASP A 46 0.75 -11.37 0.98
CA ASP A 46 1.56 -10.75 2.02
C ASP A 46 1.27 -11.36 3.40
N LEU A 47 0.03 -11.78 3.62
CA LEU A 47 -0.41 -12.46 4.83
C LEU A 47 -1.55 -13.44 4.53
N ILE A 48 -1.73 -14.40 5.43
CA ILE A 48 -2.76 -15.44 5.31
C ILE A 48 -3.82 -15.23 6.40
N ASP A 49 -5.09 -15.22 6.00
CA ASP A 49 -6.24 -15.10 6.90
C ASP A 49 -6.89 -16.45 7.13
N VAL A 50 -6.74 -16.98 8.34
CA VAL A 50 -7.18 -18.32 8.72
C VAL A 50 -8.53 -18.22 9.44
N GLY A 51 -9.57 -18.82 8.87
CA GLY A 51 -10.91 -18.87 9.46
C GLY A 51 -11.37 -20.30 9.73
N GLY A 52 -11.80 -20.60 10.95
CA GLY A 52 -12.28 -21.92 11.37
C GLY A 52 -13.79 -22.09 11.29
N GLU A 53 -14.50 -20.98 11.14
CA GLU A 53 -15.95 -20.88 11.07
C GLU A 53 -16.38 -20.10 9.82
N SER A 54 -17.40 -20.60 9.14
CA SER A 54 -17.99 -19.87 8.03
C SER A 54 -18.96 -18.83 8.57
N THR A 55 -18.63 -17.56 8.42
CA THR A 55 -19.52 -16.41 8.72
C THR A 55 -20.54 -16.14 7.60
N ARG A 56 -20.69 -17.07 6.64
CA ARG A 56 -21.67 -16.97 5.54
C ARG A 56 -23.11 -17.13 6.06
N PRO A 57 -24.10 -16.47 5.44
CA PRO A 57 -25.51 -16.63 5.79
C PRO A 57 -25.93 -18.11 5.80
N GLY A 58 -26.60 -18.54 6.88
CA GLY A 58 -27.11 -19.91 7.04
C GLY A 58 -26.11 -20.95 7.55
N ALA A 59 -24.86 -20.57 7.86
CA ALA A 59 -23.91 -21.47 8.50
C ALA A 59 -24.32 -21.80 9.95
N THR A 60 -24.06 -23.05 10.38
CA THR A 60 -24.28 -23.45 11.78
C THR A 60 -23.16 -22.92 12.65
N PRO A 61 -23.47 -22.21 13.76
CA PRO A 61 -22.46 -21.72 14.69
C PRO A 61 -21.58 -22.86 15.22
N VAL A 62 -20.29 -22.60 15.33
CA VAL A 62 -19.31 -23.57 15.84
C VAL A 62 -18.87 -23.13 17.24
N PRO A 63 -18.87 -24.01 18.26
CA PRO A 63 -18.30 -23.69 19.57
C PRO A 63 -16.84 -23.24 19.45
N SER A 64 -16.41 -22.27 20.25
CA SER A 64 -15.08 -21.68 20.16
C SER A 64 -13.96 -22.72 20.31
N GLU A 65 -14.15 -23.77 21.11
CA GLU A 65 -13.17 -24.86 21.25
C GLU A 65 -13.00 -25.66 19.94
N ALA A 66 -14.08 -25.87 19.20
CA ALA A 66 -14.05 -26.56 17.91
C ALA A 66 -13.47 -25.67 16.80
N GLU A 67 -13.69 -24.35 16.85
CA GLU A 67 -13.01 -23.38 16.00
C GLU A 67 -11.50 -23.36 16.29
N GLN A 68 -11.11 -23.27 17.57
CA GLN A 68 -9.71 -23.29 18.02
C GLN A 68 -8.99 -24.55 17.55
N ALA A 69 -9.60 -25.73 17.69
CA ALA A 69 -9.03 -26.98 17.24
C ALA A 69 -8.75 -27.02 15.72
N ARG A 70 -9.44 -26.19 14.93
CA ARG A 70 -9.22 -26.06 13.49
C ARG A 70 -8.11 -25.06 13.17
N VAL A 71 -8.16 -23.88 13.79
CA VAL A 71 -7.28 -22.75 13.38
C VAL A 71 -5.93 -22.75 14.07
N VAL A 72 -5.86 -23.11 15.36
CA VAL A 72 -4.64 -22.96 16.16
C VAL A 72 -3.47 -23.75 15.58
N PRO A 73 -3.59 -25.06 15.26
CA PRO A 73 -2.47 -25.81 14.70
C PRO A 73 -1.98 -25.28 13.35
N VAL A 74 -2.90 -24.76 12.52
CA VAL A 74 -2.57 -24.17 11.22
C VAL A 74 -1.82 -22.84 11.41
N ILE A 75 -2.27 -22.00 12.34
CA ILE A 75 -1.61 -20.74 12.68
C ILE A 75 -0.19 -21.00 13.22
N GLU A 76 -0.02 -21.97 14.13
CA GLU A 76 1.30 -22.35 14.66
C GLU A 76 2.25 -22.77 13.53
N GLY A 77 1.79 -23.65 12.63
CA GLY A 77 2.60 -24.14 11.50
C GLY A 77 3.02 -23.03 10.53
N LEU A 78 2.10 -22.13 10.18
CA LEU A 78 2.38 -21.00 9.29
C LEU A 78 3.27 -19.94 9.96
N ALA A 79 3.01 -19.61 11.22
CA ALA A 79 3.80 -18.64 11.97
C ALA A 79 5.24 -19.14 12.22
N ALA A 80 5.42 -20.43 12.50
CA ALA A 80 6.75 -21.06 12.62
C ALA A 80 7.56 -20.97 11.32
N ALA A 81 6.89 -20.92 10.16
CA ALA A 81 7.51 -20.69 8.86
C ALA A 81 7.76 -19.20 8.54
N GLY A 82 7.48 -18.29 9.48
CA GLY A 82 7.69 -16.85 9.31
C GLY A 82 6.64 -16.15 8.44
N ILE A 83 5.48 -16.77 8.22
CA ILE A 83 4.37 -16.15 7.50
C ILE A 83 3.55 -15.29 8.46
N ASP A 84 3.21 -14.06 8.04
CA ASP A 84 2.27 -13.22 8.79
C ASP A 84 0.87 -13.82 8.70
N VAL A 85 0.28 -14.13 9.85
CA VAL A 85 -1.04 -14.77 9.95
C VAL A 85 -2.06 -13.86 10.62
N SER A 86 -3.23 -13.79 10.03
CA SER A 86 -4.46 -13.23 10.59
C SER A 86 -5.40 -14.36 11.00
N VAL A 87 -6.14 -14.18 12.09
CA VAL A 87 -7.26 -15.07 12.47
C VAL A 87 -8.59 -14.37 12.17
N ASP A 88 -9.44 -15.00 11.36
CA ASP A 88 -10.83 -14.57 11.09
C ASP A 88 -11.75 -15.22 12.12
N THR A 89 -12.12 -14.46 13.15
CA THR A 89 -12.96 -14.97 14.24
C THR A 89 -13.75 -13.85 14.92
N ILE A 90 -14.95 -14.21 15.37
CA ILE A 90 -15.81 -13.36 16.20
C ILE A 90 -15.74 -13.73 17.69
N HIS A 91 -14.98 -14.76 18.06
CA HIS A 91 -14.86 -15.27 19.43
C HIS A 91 -13.56 -14.79 20.09
N ALA A 92 -13.66 -14.10 21.23
CA ALA A 92 -12.51 -13.54 21.93
C ALA A 92 -11.54 -14.64 22.42
N ALA A 93 -12.08 -15.78 22.85
CA ALA A 93 -11.28 -16.95 23.26
C ALA A 93 -10.43 -17.51 22.10
N THR A 94 -11.01 -17.61 20.89
CA THR A 94 -10.28 -18.05 19.69
C THR A 94 -9.22 -17.02 19.30
N ALA A 95 -9.55 -15.73 19.34
CA ALA A 95 -8.59 -14.65 19.06
C ALA A 95 -7.38 -14.69 20.02
N ALA A 96 -7.61 -14.89 21.33
CA ALA A 96 -6.55 -15.01 22.32
C ALA A 96 -5.65 -16.23 22.06
N ALA A 97 -6.25 -17.39 21.78
CA ALA A 97 -5.51 -18.62 21.47
C ALA A 97 -4.68 -18.49 20.19
N ALA A 98 -5.25 -17.86 19.14
CA ALA A 98 -4.56 -17.60 17.88
C ALA A 98 -3.36 -16.65 18.04
N VAL A 99 -3.48 -15.60 18.86
CA VAL A 99 -2.36 -14.71 19.18
C VAL A 99 -1.25 -15.45 19.91
N ALA A 100 -1.60 -16.30 20.88
CA ALA A 100 -0.61 -17.14 21.58
C ALA A 100 0.11 -18.11 20.63
N ALA A 101 -0.60 -18.60 19.60
CA ALA A 101 -0.06 -19.43 18.52
C ALA A 101 0.79 -18.68 17.49
N GLY A 102 0.81 -17.34 17.53
CA GLY A 102 1.66 -16.50 16.69
C GLY A 102 0.93 -15.61 15.68
N ALA A 103 -0.40 -15.58 15.66
CA ALA A 103 -1.15 -14.65 14.83
C ALA A 103 -0.75 -13.19 15.12
N ARG A 104 -0.59 -12.40 14.06
CA ARG A 104 -0.20 -10.98 14.12
C ARG A 104 -1.35 -10.03 13.85
N ILE A 105 -2.51 -10.56 13.46
CA ILE A 105 -3.73 -9.80 13.21
C ILE A 105 -4.93 -10.58 13.75
N ILE A 106 -5.84 -9.89 14.43
CA ILE A 106 -7.19 -10.36 14.74
C ILE A 106 -8.13 -9.69 13.73
N ASN A 107 -8.82 -10.49 12.92
CA ASN A 107 -9.83 -10.04 11.98
C ASN A 107 -11.23 -10.38 12.52
N ASP A 108 -11.91 -9.38 13.08
CA ASP A 108 -13.26 -9.55 13.59
C ASP A 108 -14.25 -8.79 12.71
N VAL A 109 -15.02 -9.55 11.93
CA VAL A 109 -16.06 -9.01 11.06
C VAL A 109 -17.12 -8.22 11.82
N SER A 110 -17.31 -8.48 13.12
CA SER A 110 -18.24 -7.77 14.01
C SER A 110 -17.68 -6.47 14.59
N GLY A 111 -16.35 -6.28 14.55
CA GLY A 111 -15.66 -5.15 15.18
C GLY A 111 -15.79 -5.11 16.70
N GLY A 112 -15.89 -6.27 17.36
CA GLY A 112 -16.08 -6.43 18.80
C GLY A 112 -17.54 -6.29 19.26
N LEU A 113 -18.50 -6.40 18.34
CA LEU A 113 -19.92 -6.33 18.67
C LEU A 113 -20.53 -7.69 19.00
N HIS A 114 -19.93 -8.79 18.55
CA HIS A 114 -20.42 -10.14 18.84
C HIS A 114 -20.03 -10.61 20.24
N ASP A 115 -18.74 -10.58 20.55
CA ASP A 115 -18.19 -11.01 21.83
C ASP A 115 -17.72 -9.79 22.64
N PRO A 116 -18.30 -9.54 23.84
CA PRO A 116 -17.97 -8.37 24.65
C PRO A 116 -16.51 -8.32 25.12
N ASP A 117 -15.81 -9.45 25.16
CA ASP A 117 -14.42 -9.53 25.60
C ASP A 117 -13.42 -9.28 24.46
N MET A 118 -13.87 -9.24 23.20
CA MET A 118 -12.99 -9.13 22.03
C MET A 118 -12.10 -7.88 22.07
N LEU A 119 -12.66 -6.71 22.41
CA LEU A 119 -11.88 -5.47 22.46
C LEU A 119 -10.81 -5.50 23.57
N ALA A 120 -11.09 -6.19 24.69
CA ALA A 120 -10.10 -6.36 25.75
C ALA A 120 -8.94 -7.26 25.30
N VAL A 121 -9.25 -8.36 24.61
CA VAL A 121 -8.24 -9.26 24.00
C VAL A 121 -7.41 -8.50 22.95
N ALA A 122 -8.06 -7.79 22.03
CA ALA A 122 -7.38 -7.00 21.00
C ALA A 122 -6.46 -5.94 21.62
N ALA A 123 -6.92 -5.23 22.66
CA ALA A 123 -6.10 -4.22 23.34
C ALA A 123 -4.91 -4.82 24.10
N ALA A 124 -5.06 -6.00 24.71
CA ALA A 124 -3.95 -6.70 25.35
C ALA A 124 -2.92 -7.16 24.31
N ALA A 125 -3.36 -7.81 23.23
CA ALA A 125 -2.52 -8.30 22.14
C ALA A 125 -1.79 -7.15 21.43
N SER A 126 -2.48 -6.04 21.19
CA SER A 126 -1.91 -4.82 20.60
C SER A 126 -0.76 -4.26 21.42
N ARG A 127 -0.92 -4.16 22.75
CA ARG A 127 0.09 -3.61 23.67
C ARG A 127 1.27 -4.56 23.90
N GLN A 128 1.01 -5.85 24.03
CA GLN A 128 2.02 -6.83 24.40
C GLN A 128 2.82 -7.35 23.20
N HIS A 129 2.18 -7.44 22.04
CA HIS A 129 2.72 -8.16 20.88
C HIS A 129 2.67 -7.35 19.59
N GLY A 130 2.13 -6.12 19.60
CA GLY A 130 1.97 -5.31 18.39
C GLY A 130 0.94 -5.89 17.41
N VAL A 131 0.00 -6.72 17.90
CA VAL A 131 -1.03 -7.35 17.07
C VAL A 131 -1.99 -6.30 16.54
N ARG A 132 -2.30 -6.38 15.25
CA ARG A 132 -3.30 -5.51 14.59
C ARG A 132 -4.71 -6.03 14.81
N PHE A 133 -5.68 -5.14 14.81
CA PHE A 133 -7.09 -5.45 14.91
C PHE A 133 -7.82 -4.88 13.69
N ILE A 134 -8.50 -5.74 12.94
CA ILE A 134 -9.39 -5.33 11.86
C ILE A 134 -10.81 -5.34 12.42
N ALA A 135 -11.44 -4.17 12.44
CA ALA A 135 -12.81 -3.99 12.88
C ALA A 135 -13.76 -3.88 11.67
N GLY A 136 -14.57 -4.91 11.47
CA GLY A 136 -15.58 -4.95 10.42
C GLY A 136 -16.88 -4.24 10.78
N HIS A 137 -17.47 -3.55 9.81
CA HIS A 137 -18.83 -3.06 9.93
C HIS A 137 -19.83 -4.23 9.78
N TRP A 138 -20.64 -4.42 10.81
CA TRP A 138 -21.62 -5.49 10.91
C TRP A 138 -22.85 -5.04 11.68
N ARG A 139 -24.04 -5.55 11.33
CA ARG A 139 -25.30 -5.29 12.06
C ARG A 139 -25.95 -6.57 12.61
N GLY A 140 -25.28 -7.72 12.48
CA GLY A 140 -25.75 -9.00 13.02
C GLY A 140 -25.49 -10.16 12.05
N ILE A 141 -25.68 -11.39 12.52
CA ILE A 141 -25.58 -12.56 11.63
C ILE A 141 -26.66 -12.37 10.55
N PRO A 142 -26.31 -12.42 9.25
CA PRO A 142 -27.28 -12.19 8.20
C PRO A 142 -28.43 -13.20 8.31
N ASP A 143 -29.58 -12.72 8.78
CA ASP A 143 -30.84 -13.46 8.76
C ASP A 143 -31.37 -13.41 7.32
N PRO A 144 -31.77 -14.54 6.71
CA PRO A 144 -32.55 -14.54 5.47
C PRO A 144 -33.81 -13.63 5.53
N ALA A 145 -34.32 -13.31 6.73
CA ALA A 145 -35.38 -12.33 6.97
C ALA A 145 -34.90 -10.85 6.97
N HIS A 146 -33.60 -10.56 7.02
CA HIS A 146 -33.02 -9.23 6.93
C HIS A 146 -32.75 -8.80 5.47
N ALA A 147 -33.78 -8.90 4.64
CA ALA A 147 -33.81 -8.32 3.29
C ALA A 147 -33.68 -6.77 3.29
N ASN A 148 -33.63 -6.13 4.46
CA ASN A 148 -33.63 -4.68 4.62
C ASN A 148 -32.28 -4.18 5.14
N SER A 149 -31.33 -3.99 4.22
CA SER A 149 -30.26 -3.01 4.41
C SER A 149 -30.86 -1.60 4.23
N ASP A 150 -31.68 -1.18 5.19
CA ASP A 150 -32.36 0.14 5.22
C ASP A 150 -31.36 1.25 5.61
N TYR A 151 -30.28 1.37 4.84
CA TYR A 151 -29.45 2.56 4.93
C TYR A 151 -30.14 3.70 4.18
N GLU A 152 -30.29 4.84 4.85
CA GLU A 152 -30.70 6.07 4.17
C GLU A 152 -29.59 6.54 3.23
N ASN A 153 -28.34 6.46 3.71
CA ASN A 153 -27.15 6.66 2.90
C ASN A 153 -26.06 5.71 3.39
N VAL A 154 -25.89 4.59 2.68
CA VAL A 154 -24.99 3.52 3.12
C VAL A 154 -23.55 3.98 3.35
N VAL A 155 -23.03 4.89 2.53
CA VAL A 155 -21.64 5.37 2.68
C VAL A 155 -21.51 6.19 3.96
N ARG A 156 -22.41 7.17 4.18
CA ARG A 156 -22.43 8.00 5.38
C ARG A 156 -22.60 7.15 6.64
N ASP A 157 -23.56 6.23 6.60
CA ASP A 157 -23.96 5.43 7.75
C ASP A 157 -22.87 4.41 8.12
N VAL A 158 -22.26 3.74 7.13
CA VAL A 158 -21.12 2.82 7.35
C VAL A 158 -19.91 3.60 7.86
N ARG A 159 -19.59 4.77 7.29
CA ARG A 159 -18.50 5.63 7.76
C ARG A 159 -18.68 6.03 9.22
N ALA A 160 -19.90 6.45 9.61
CA ALA A 160 -20.21 6.83 10.99
C ALA A 160 -20.09 5.64 11.96
N ALA A 161 -20.60 4.47 11.56
CA ALA A 161 -20.48 3.26 12.37
C ALA A 161 -19.02 2.81 12.53
N LEU A 162 -18.21 2.85 11.47
CA LEU A 162 -16.78 2.54 11.55
C LEU A 162 -16.01 3.53 12.43
N ALA A 163 -16.33 4.82 12.38
CA ALA A 163 -15.75 5.81 13.30
C ALA A 163 -16.08 5.46 14.76
N GLY A 164 -17.32 5.08 15.06
CA GLY A 164 -17.72 4.64 16.39
C GLY A 164 -17.04 3.33 16.85
N LEU A 165 -16.83 2.37 15.94
CA LEU A 165 -16.04 1.16 16.24
C LEU A 165 -14.58 1.52 16.55
N ALA A 166 -14.00 2.45 15.80
CA ALA A 166 -12.64 2.91 16.04
C ALA A 166 -12.50 3.59 17.41
N GLU A 167 -13.43 4.47 17.78
CA GLU A 167 -13.46 5.10 19.10
C GLU A 167 -13.54 4.07 20.23
N LYS A 168 -14.37 3.04 20.09
CA LYS A 168 -14.48 1.95 21.08
C LYS A 168 -13.19 1.15 21.21
N ALA A 169 -12.57 0.78 20.09
CA ALA A 169 -11.31 0.03 20.09
C ALA A 169 -10.16 0.85 20.73
N LEU A 170 -10.06 2.14 20.39
CA LEU A 170 -9.09 3.06 21.00
C LEU A 170 -9.34 3.23 22.50
N ALA A 171 -10.59 3.38 22.93
CA ALA A 171 -10.95 3.51 24.34
C ALA A 171 -10.63 2.24 25.14
N ALA A 172 -10.75 1.06 24.52
CA ALA A 172 -10.33 -0.21 25.11
C ALA A 172 -8.80 -0.35 25.21
N GLY A 173 -8.04 0.46 24.48
CA GLY A 173 -6.57 0.50 24.52
C GLY A 173 -5.87 -0.18 23.34
N VAL A 174 -6.57 -0.43 22.23
CA VAL A 174 -5.93 -0.80 20.96
C VAL A 174 -5.14 0.40 20.45
N ALA A 175 -3.86 0.22 20.11
CA ALA A 175 -3.05 1.32 19.58
C ALA A 175 -3.57 1.77 18.21
N ARG A 176 -3.54 3.07 17.93
CA ARG A 176 -4.11 3.64 16.70
C ARG A 176 -3.49 3.06 15.44
N GLU A 177 -2.18 2.88 15.45
CA GLU A 177 -1.37 2.30 14.37
C GLU A 177 -1.62 0.81 14.14
N HIS A 178 -2.30 0.14 15.08
CA HIS A 178 -2.67 -1.27 14.99
C HIS A 178 -4.12 -1.47 14.53
N LEU A 179 -4.92 -0.41 14.38
CA LEU A 179 -6.32 -0.51 13.97
C LEU A 179 -6.49 -0.40 12.45
N ILE A 180 -7.28 -1.30 11.88
CA ILE A 180 -7.68 -1.35 10.47
C ILE A 180 -9.21 -1.42 10.41
N LEU A 181 -9.84 -0.76 9.43
CA LEU A 181 -11.29 -0.74 9.26
C LEU A 181 -11.70 -1.56 8.04
N ASP A 182 -12.79 -2.32 8.13
CA ASP A 182 -13.39 -3.03 6.99
C ASP A 182 -14.87 -2.59 6.82
N PRO A 183 -15.29 -2.09 5.64
CA PRO A 183 -16.68 -1.71 5.39
C PRO A 183 -17.69 -2.85 5.46
N GLY A 184 -17.26 -4.11 5.59
CA GLY A 184 -18.12 -5.28 5.73
C GLY A 184 -19.00 -5.47 4.50
N LEU A 185 -18.42 -5.48 3.30
CA LEU A 185 -19.18 -5.71 2.06
C LEU A 185 -19.99 -7.01 2.18
N GLY A 186 -21.24 -7.05 1.72
CA GLY A 186 -22.05 -8.28 1.82
C GLY A 186 -22.45 -8.73 3.23
N PHE A 187 -22.10 -7.98 4.28
CA PHE A 187 -22.68 -8.10 5.62
C PHE A 187 -23.70 -6.98 5.81
N ASP A 188 -24.99 -7.38 5.87
CA ASP A 188 -26.15 -6.49 6.00
C ASP A 188 -26.19 -5.39 4.94
N LYS A 189 -25.82 -5.72 3.70
CA LYS A 189 -25.74 -4.79 2.55
C LYS A 189 -26.18 -5.48 1.27
N THR A 190 -26.93 -4.78 0.42
CA THR A 190 -27.21 -5.25 -0.94
C THR A 190 -25.98 -5.17 -1.85
N GLY A 191 -26.06 -5.77 -3.04
CA GLY A 191 -25.01 -5.59 -4.06
C GLY A 191 -24.86 -4.13 -4.50
N ALA A 192 -25.97 -3.41 -4.64
CA ALA A 192 -25.98 -1.97 -4.96
C ALA A 192 -25.27 -1.15 -3.88
N ASP A 193 -25.50 -1.48 -2.60
CA ASP A 193 -24.81 -0.83 -1.48
C ASP A 193 -23.31 -1.08 -1.51
N GLY A 194 -22.91 -2.32 -1.80
CA GLY A 194 -21.50 -2.67 -1.98
C GLY A 194 -20.82 -1.82 -3.05
N TRP A 195 -21.47 -1.62 -4.20
CA TRP A 195 -20.95 -0.76 -5.26
C TRP A 195 -20.85 0.71 -4.85
N ARG A 196 -21.85 1.24 -4.13
CA ARG A 196 -21.80 2.62 -3.61
C ARG A 196 -20.63 2.85 -2.66
N ILE A 197 -20.36 1.89 -1.78
CA ILE A 197 -19.21 1.94 -0.87
C ILE A 197 -17.89 1.90 -1.64
N LEU A 198 -17.74 0.98 -2.59
CA LEU A 198 -16.51 0.87 -3.38
C LEU A 198 -16.24 2.12 -4.21
N ALA A 199 -17.29 2.72 -4.79
CA ALA A 199 -17.18 3.94 -5.58
C ALA A 199 -16.82 5.19 -4.75
N GLN A 200 -17.03 5.15 -3.43
CA GLN A 200 -16.75 6.24 -2.48
C GLN A 200 -15.87 5.74 -1.34
N LEU A 201 -14.89 4.87 -1.67
CA LEU A 201 -13.99 4.29 -0.67
C LEU A 201 -13.09 5.35 -0.02
N ASP A 202 -12.82 6.44 -0.75
CA ASP A 202 -12.11 7.62 -0.26
C ASP A 202 -12.73 8.18 1.01
N ALA A 203 -14.07 8.31 1.07
CA ALA A 203 -14.80 8.78 2.25
C ALA A 203 -14.52 7.94 3.52
N LEU A 204 -14.17 6.66 3.36
CA LEU A 204 -13.79 5.78 4.46
C LEU A 204 -12.31 5.94 4.81
N THR A 205 -11.43 6.04 3.81
CA THR A 205 -9.98 6.28 4.04
C THR A 205 -9.70 7.62 4.72
N GLU A 206 -10.56 8.62 4.50
CA GLU A 206 -10.52 9.93 5.17
C GLU A 206 -10.72 9.87 6.69
N LEU A 207 -11.19 8.75 7.25
CA LEU A 207 -11.18 8.52 8.71
C LEU A 207 -9.75 8.44 9.28
N GLY A 208 -8.74 8.33 8.42
CA GLY A 208 -7.33 8.32 8.79
C GLY A 208 -6.86 7.00 9.40
N PHE A 209 -7.58 5.91 9.11
CA PHE A 209 -7.22 4.53 9.44
C PHE A 209 -7.07 3.70 8.17
N PRO A 210 -6.12 2.74 8.13
CA PRO A 210 -6.05 1.76 7.05
C PRO A 210 -7.40 1.08 6.79
N VAL A 211 -7.74 0.88 5.51
CA VAL A 211 -9.00 0.21 5.11
C VAL A 211 -8.70 -1.10 4.40
N LEU A 212 -9.25 -2.21 4.89
CA LEU A 212 -9.26 -3.51 4.22
C LEU A 212 -10.51 -3.63 3.35
N VAL A 213 -10.37 -4.17 2.13
CA VAL A 213 -11.52 -4.45 1.24
C VAL A 213 -11.65 -5.95 0.98
N GLY A 214 -12.70 -6.56 1.52
CA GLY A 214 -13.08 -7.95 1.23
C GLY A 214 -14.19 -8.06 0.19
N ALA A 215 -13.91 -7.90 -1.10
CA ALA A 215 -14.91 -8.04 -2.18
C ALA A 215 -14.94 -9.46 -2.82
N SER A 216 -13.96 -10.30 -2.50
CA SER A 216 -13.70 -11.55 -3.22
C SER A 216 -14.88 -12.52 -3.28
N ARG A 217 -15.22 -12.93 -4.51
CA ARG A 217 -16.29 -13.89 -4.86
C ARG A 217 -17.70 -13.52 -4.35
N LYS A 218 -17.90 -12.29 -3.86
CA LYS A 218 -19.21 -11.86 -3.32
C LYS A 218 -20.28 -11.82 -4.41
N ARG A 219 -21.53 -12.04 -3.98
CA ARG A 219 -22.73 -12.10 -4.85
C ARG A 219 -22.84 -10.91 -5.80
N MET A 220 -22.52 -9.71 -5.32
CA MET A 220 -22.56 -8.47 -6.11
C MET A 220 -21.74 -8.53 -7.42
N LEU A 221 -20.64 -9.29 -7.44
CA LEU A 221 -19.82 -9.49 -8.64
C LEU A 221 -20.54 -10.41 -9.63
N GLY A 222 -21.15 -11.49 -9.13
CA GLY A 222 -21.94 -12.40 -9.94
C GLY A 222 -23.16 -11.71 -10.55
N GLU A 223 -23.85 -10.85 -9.78
CA GLU A 223 -24.97 -10.04 -10.26
C GLU A 223 -24.55 -9.11 -11.39
N ALA A 224 -23.43 -8.39 -11.24
CA ALA A 224 -22.93 -7.51 -12.29
C ALA A 224 -22.54 -8.28 -13.57
N ILE A 225 -21.93 -9.47 -13.45
CA ILE A 225 -21.57 -10.32 -14.59
C ILE A 225 -22.83 -10.91 -15.26
N ALA A 226 -23.87 -11.22 -14.49
CA ALA A 226 -25.11 -11.80 -15.01
C ALA A 226 -25.89 -10.85 -15.93
N GLU A 227 -25.66 -9.55 -15.86
CA GLU A 227 -26.24 -8.55 -16.77
C GLU A 227 -25.64 -8.61 -18.19
N LEU A 228 -24.46 -9.24 -18.36
CA LEU A 228 -23.81 -9.38 -19.67
C LEU A 228 -24.52 -10.42 -20.54
N PRO A 229 -24.50 -10.32 -21.87
CA PRO A 229 -24.93 -11.40 -22.77
C PRO A 229 -24.18 -12.71 -22.46
N ALA A 230 -24.83 -13.86 -22.57
CA ALA A 230 -24.22 -15.16 -22.25
C ALA A 230 -22.89 -15.41 -22.97
N ALA A 231 -22.77 -14.98 -24.24
CA ALA A 231 -21.55 -15.10 -25.03
C ALA A 231 -20.36 -14.26 -24.51
N ALA A 232 -20.60 -13.28 -23.64
CA ALA A 232 -19.58 -12.43 -23.03
C ALA A 232 -19.21 -12.89 -21.60
N ARG A 233 -19.83 -13.96 -21.08
CA ARG A 233 -19.51 -14.54 -19.78
C ARG A 233 -18.48 -15.66 -19.97
N LEU A 234 -17.49 -15.73 -19.09
CA LEU A 234 -16.48 -16.79 -19.13
C LEU A 234 -17.17 -18.14 -18.88
N ALA A 235 -16.97 -19.09 -19.81
CA ALA A 235 -17.74 -20.33 -19.86
C ALA A 235 -17.33 -21.36 -18.80
N ASP A 236 -16.13 -21.27 -18.23
CA ASP A 236 -15.69 -22.01 -17.05
C ASP A 236 -14.38 -21.40 -16.51
N PRO A 237 -14.20 -21.24 -15.19
CA PRO A 237 -12.90 -20.92 -14.63
C PRO A 237 -11.92 -22.10 -14.82
N ALA A 238 -10.62 -21.84 -14.81
CA ALA A 238 -9.59 -22.89 -14.78
C ALA A 238 -9.83 -23.86 -13.60
N PRO A 239 -9.33 -25.11 -13.64
CA PRO A 239 -9.48 -26.05 -12.52
C PRO A 239 -9.07 -25.43 -11.18
N GLY A 240 -9.99 -25.39 -10.21
CA GLY A 240 -9.79 -24.75 -8.91
C GLY A 240 -10.07 -23.25 -8.84
N GLY A 241 -10.38 -22.60 -9.96
CA GLY A 241 -10.81 -21.20 -10.04
C GLY A 241 -12.32 -21.01 -9.87
N HIS A 242 -12.75 -19.77 -9.69
CA HIS A 242 -14.14 -19.37 -9.59
C HIS A 242 -14.49 -18.35 -10.69
N GLU A 243 -15.72 -18.38 -11.22
CA GLU A 243 -16.20 -17.46 -12.28
C GLU A 243 -16.05 -15.96 -11.93
N ARG A 244 -15.83 -15.63 -10.64
CA ARG A 244 -15.77 -14.27 -10.10
C ARG A 244 -14.34 -13.85 -9.74
N ASP A 245 -13.35 -14.70 -9.99
CA ASP A 245 -11.96 -14.40 -9.63
C ASP A 245 -11.42 -13.24 -10.48
N LEU A 246 -11.70 -13.22 -11.80
CA LEU A 246 -11.35 -12.08 -12.65
C LEU A 246 -12.03 -10.78 -12.18
N ALA A 247 -13.35 -10.82 -11.90
CA ALA A 247 -14.06 -9.66 -11.39
C ALA A 247 -13.51 -9.19 -10.03
N THR A 248 -13.09 -10.13 -9.18
CA THR A 248 -12.43 -9.84 -7.90
C THR A 248 -11.11 -9.12 -8.13
N ALA A 249 -10.29 -9.59 -9.07
CA ALA A 249 -9.00 -8.98 -9.39
C ALA A 249 -9.16 -7.55 -9.91
N VAL A 250 -10.15 -7.31 -10.78
CA VAL A 250 -10.51 -5.97 -11.27
C VAL A 250 -10.94 -5.04 -10.14
N VAL A 251 -11.85 -5.49 -9.26
CA VAL A 251 -12.28 -4.68 -8.11
C VAL A 251 -11.13 -4.41 -7.14
N SER A 252 -10.21 -5.38 -6.97
CA SER A 252 -9.04 -5.21 -6.11
C SER A 252 -8.08 -4.13 -6.64
N ALA A 253 -7.89 -4.05 -7.96
CA ALA A 253 -7.12 -2.97 -8.59
C ALA A 253 -7.76 -1.59 -8.36
N PHE A 254 -9.08 -1.47 -8.51
CA PHE A 254 -9.77 -0.21 -8.21
C PHE A 254 -9.73 0.16 -6.72
N ALA A 255 -9.86 -0.83 -5.82
CA ALA A 255 -9.73 -0.60 -4.38
C ALA A 255 -8.33 -0.10 -4.02
N ALA A 256 -7.28 -0.68 -4.63
CA ALA A 256 -5.90 -0.21 -4.48
C ALA A 256 -5.73 1.24 -4.98
N GLN A 257 -6.27 1.56 -6.16
CA GLN A 257 -6.26 2.92 -6.71
C GLN A 257 -6.96 3.94 -5.79
N ALA A 258 -8.04 3.53 -5.13
CA ALA A 258 -8.77 4.33 -4.15
C ALA A 258 -8.10 4.37 -2.75
N GLY A 259 -6.91 3.79 -2.59
CA GLY A 259 -6.11 3.89 -1.36
C GLY A 259 -6.39 2.81 -0.30
N ALA A 260 -6.97 1.67 -0.68
CA ALA A 260 -7.12 0.53 0.23
C ALA A 260 -5.74 0.07 0.74
N TRP A 261 -5.65 -0.16 2.05
CA TRP A 261 -4.46 -0.72 2.69
C TRP A 261 -4.24 -2.18 2.29
N GLY A 262 -5.32 -2.93 2.13
CA GLY A 262 -5.24 -4.31 1.67
C GLY A 262 -6.53 -4.79 1.03
N VAL A 263 -6.42 -5.90 0.31
CA VAL A 263 -7.54 -6.62 -0.29
C VAL A 263 -7.54 -8.07 0.21
N ARG A 264 -8.71 -8.57 0.60
CA ARG A 264 -8.89 -9.94 1.08
C ARG A 264 -9.46 -10.84 -0.01
N VAL A 265 -8.68 -11.82 -0.47
CA VAL A 265 -8.94 -12.56 -1.72
C VAL A 265 -8.70 -14.07 -1.63
N HIS A 266 -9.47 -14.83 -2.40
CA HIS A 266 -9.28 -16.28 -2.57
C HIS A 266 -8.29 -16.61 -3.71
N ASP A 267 -8.38 -15.89 -4.83
CA ASP A 267 -7.42 -15.99 -5.94
C ASP A 267 -6.31 -14.95 -5.79
N VAL A 268 -5.24 -15.37 -5.10
CA VAL A 268 -4.07 -14.53 -4.84
C VAL A 268 -3.33 -14.26 -6.14
N ALA A 269 -3.07 -15.27 -6.95
CA ALA A 269 -2.26 -15.14 -8.17
C ALA A 269 -2.88 -14.17 -9.18
N GLY A 270 -4.20 -14.25 -9.41
CA GLY A 270 -4.90 -13.29 -10.28
C GLY A 270 -4.93 -11.88 -9.71
N THR A 271 -5.10 -11.76 -8.38
CA THR A 271 -5.10 -10.45 -7.70
C THR A 271 -3.73 -9.78 -7.74
N VAL A 272 -2.65 -10.50 -7.48
CA VAL A 272 -1.27 -9.99 -7.55
C VAL A 272 -0.95 -9.48 -8.96
N GLN A 273 -1.37 -10.20 -10.00
CA GLN A 273 -1.22 -9.73 -11.39
C GLN A 273 -1.99 -8.44 -11.63
N ALA A 274 -3.24 -8.33 -11.18
CA ALA A 274 -4.03 -7.11 -11.33
C ALA A 274 -3.40 -5.92 -10.59
N LEU A 275 -2.88 -6.13 -9.38
CA LEU A 275 -2.17 -5.09 -8.63
C LEU A 275 -0.85 -4.70 -9.29
N ALA A 276 -0.11 -5.64 -9.88
CA ALA A 276 1.11 -5.35 -10.63
C ALA A 276 0.81 -4.47 -11.87
N VAL A 277 -0.27 -4.78 -12.61
CA VAL A 277 -0.73 -3.96 -13.74
C VAL A 277 -1.19 -2.59 -13.28
N GLN A 278 -1.97 -2.52 -12.19
CA GLN A 278 -2.45 -1.25 -11.64
C GLN A 278 -1.30 -0.37 -11.14
N HIS A 279 -0.30 -0.96 -10.50
CA HIS A 279 0.90 -0.26 -10.05
C HIS A 279 1.70 0.28 -11.25
N ALA A 280 1.90 -0.52 -12.30
CA ALA A 280 2.56 -0.08 -13.53
C ALA A 280 1.77 1.05 -14.22
N TRP A 281 0.43 0.98 -14.23
CA TRP A 281 -0.45 2.01 -14.77
C TRP A 281 -0.30 3.33 -14.01
N GLN A 282 -0.39 3.30 -12.68
CA GLN A 282 -0.22 4.51 -11.85
C GLN A 282 1.20 5.10 -11.98
N GLY A 283 2.22 4.24 -12.09
CA GLY A 283 3.59 4.68 -12.37
C GLY A 283 3.75 5.38 -13.72
N ALA A 284 2.92 5.02 -14.71
CA ALA A 284 2.89 5.65 -16.03
C ALA A 284 2.08 6.97 -16.05
N GLU A 285 0.96 7.05 -15.32
CA GLU A 285 0.19 8.30 -15.15
C GLU A 285 1.00 9.40 -14.44
N GLY A 286 2.06 9.01 -13.70
CA GLY A 286 3.01 9.90 -13.02
C GLY A 286 4.35 10.13 -13.73
N SER A 287 4.51 9.83 -15.02
CA SER A 287 5.76 10.11 -15.77
C SER A 287 5.55 11.10 -16.92
N PRO A 288 6.33 12.18 -16.92
CA PRO A 288 7.56 12.13 -17.70
C PRO A 288 8.76 12.10 -16.76
N VAL A 289 9.38 10.91 -16.65
CA VAL A 289 10.70 10.63 -16.04
C VAL A 289 10.90 11.18 -14.61
N SER A 290 10.76 10.33 -13.60
CA SER A 290 11.11 10.69 -12.21
C SER A 290 11.86 9.55 -11.48
N THR A 291 13.11 9.85 -11.11
CA THR A 291 13.93 9.15 -10.10
C THR A 291 13.36 9.33 -8.68
N PRO A 292 13.62 8.43 -7.72
CA PRO A 292 12.96 8.42 -6.41
C PRO A 292 13.35 9.62 -5.54
N GLU A 293 12.38 10.16 -4.80
CA GLU A 293 12.49 11.29 -3.88
C GLU A 293 12.56 10.84 -2.40
N PRO A 294 13.45 11.40 -1.56
CA PRO A 294 13.49 11.15 -0.12
C PRO A 294 12.57 12.08 0.68
N SER A 295 12.32 11.69 1.94
CA SER A 295 11.24 12.17 2.82
C SER A 295 11.52 13.48 3.57
N GLY A 296 10.61 14.46 3.44
CA GLY A 296 10.42 15.63 4.33
C GLY A 296 9.92 16.86 3.57
N PRO A 297 9.14 17.79 4.16
CA PRO A 297 8.81 19.05 3.49
C PRO A 297 10.03 19.97 3.52
N THR A 298 10.93 19.77 2.57
CA THR A 298 11.94 20.74 2.17
C THR A 298 11.38 21.52 0.98
N ASP A 299 11.26 22.83 1.14
CA ASP A 299 10.97 23.74 0.04
C ASP A 299 12.13 23.65 -0.99
N ARG A 300 11.88 24.00 -2.25
CA ARG A 300 12.91 23.88 -3.30
C ARG A 300 13.15 25.20 -4.01
N ILE A 301 14.41 25.46 -4.33
CA ILE A 301 14.80 26.48 -5.31
C ILE A 301 15.40 25.74 -6.51
N THR A 302 14.89 26.03 -7.70
CA THR A 302 15.33 25.40 -8.95
C THR A 302 15.87 26.46 -9.91
N LEU A 303 17.09 26.23 -10.41
CA LEU A 303 17.73 26.94 -11.51
C LEU A 303 17.81 25.99 -12.70
N THR A 304 17.22 26.37 -13.83
CA THR A 304 17.15 25.51 -15.03
C THR A 304 17.83 26.19 -16.20
N GLY A 305 18.69 25.45 -16.90
CA GLY A 305 19.33 25.88 -18.14
C GLY A 305 20.43 26.92 -17.93
N LEU A 306 21.16 26.88 -16.81
CA LEU A 306 22.33 27.74 -16.61
C LEU A 306 23.40 27.37 -17.64
N GLU A 307 23.63 28.25 -18.59
CA GLU A 307 24.57 28.03 -19.67
C GLU A 307 25.98 28.44 -19.26
N VAL A 308 26.93 27.51 -19.39
CA VAL A 308 28.34 27.76 -19.07
C VAL A 308 29.23 27.24 -20.19
N PHE A 309 30.16 28.06 -20.67
CA PHE A 309 31.19 27.62 -21.60
C PHE A 309 32.41 27.09 -20.82
N ALA A 310 32.80 25.84 -21.05
CA ALA A 310 33.91 25.20 -20.35
C ALA A 310 34.65 24.18 -21.22
N HIS A 311 35.78 23.69 -20.73
CA HIS A 311 36.73 22.86 -21.47
C HIS A 311 36.83 21.43 -20.86
N HIS A 312 35.69 20.74 -20.71
CA HIS A 312 35.64 19.41 -20.09
C HIS A 312 35.45 18.29 -21.12
N GLY A 313 36.24 17.22 -20.99
CA GLY A 313 36.19 16.08 -21.89
C GLY A 313 37.50 15.30 -21.95
N VAL A 314 37.38 14.08 -22.48
CA VAL A 314 38.47 13.11 -22.57
C VAL A 314 39.36 13.40 -23.80
N PHE A 315 38.80 13.98 -24.86
CA PHE A 315 39.53 14.22 -26.09
C PHE A 315 40.20 15.60 -26.12
N ASP A 316 41.39 15.69 -26.73
CA ASP A 316 42.18 16.93 -26.82
C ASP A 316 41.39 18.10 -27.42
N PHE A 317 40.58 17.85 -28.46
CA PHE A 317 39.79 18.90 -29.10
C PHE A 317 38.70 19.48 -28.17
N GLU A 318 38.17 18.69 -27.22
CA GLU A 318 37.18 19.18 -26.25
C GLU A 318 37.84 20.14 -25.26
N ARG A 319 39.10 19.90 -24.93
CA ARG A 319 39.91 20.72 -24.02
C ARG A 319 40.44 21.98 -24.70
N GLU A 320 40.76 21.91 -25.99
CA GLU A 320 41.23 23.07 -26.75
C GLU A 320 40.10 24.01 -27.17
N ARG A 321 39.00 23.45 -27.71
CA ARG A 321 37.92 24.26 -28.29
C ARG A 321 36.86 24.66 -27.28
N GLY A 322 36.66 23.87 -26.22
CA GLY A 322 35.57 24.05 -25.27
C GLY A 322 34.19 23.82 -25.90
N GLN A 323 33.17 23.76 -25.06
CA GLN A 323 31.77 23.63 -25.48
C GLN A 323 30.83 24.22 -24.42
N ARG A 324 29.55 24.36 -24.78
CA ARG A 324 28.50 24.80 -23.86
C ARG A 324 28.00 23.61 -23.05
N PHE A 325 27.92 23.82 -21.75
CA PHE A 325 27.23 22.94 -20.80
C PHE A 325 25.96 23.66 -20.32
N LEU A 326 24.90 22.90 -20.10
CA LEU A 326 23.71 23.42 -19.42
C LEU A 326 23.66 22.78 -18.03
N ILE A 327 23.44 23.59 -17.00
CA ILE A 327 23.34 23.11 -15.63
C ILE A 327 21.93 23.35 -15.12
N ASP A 328 21.29 22.27 -14.68
CA ASP A 328 20.08 22.33 -13.87
C ASP A 328 20.49 22.06 -12.42
N ALA A 329 20.12 22.96 -11.51
CA ALA A 329 20.40 22.85 -10.09
C ALA A 329 19.11 22.99 -9.30
N GLU A 330 18.77 21.96 -8.52
CA GLU A 330 17.68 21.97 -7.56
C GLU A 330 18.26 21.82 -6.16
N VAL A 331 17.91 22.75 -5.27
CA VAL A 331 18.31 22.71 -3.87
C VAL A 331 17.11 22.58 -2.96
N SER A 332 17.20 21.66 -2.02
CA SER A 332 16.26 21.52 -0.91
C SER A 332 16.65 22.47 0.22
N VAL A 333 15.74 23.34 0.63
CA VAL A 333 15.91 24.39 1.65
C VAL A 333 14.65 24.49 2.53
N ASN A 334 14.66 25.31 3.58
CA ASN A 334 13.46 25.67 4.34
C ASN A 334 13.18 27.16 4.16
N LEU A 335 12.14 27.52 3.41
CA LEU A 335 11.79 28.90 3.06
C LEU A 335 10.80 29.53 4.04
N ARG A 336 10.32 28.79 5.05
CA ARG A 336 9.24 29.24 5.93
C ARG A 336 9.59 30.52 6.70
N ALA A 337 10.84 30.70 7.14
CA ALA A 337 11.29 31.90 7.85
C ALA A 337 11.37 33.11 6.91
N ALA A 338 12.06 32.97 5.78
CA ALA A 338 12.16 34.00 4.75
C ALA A 338 10.79 34.45 4.23
N ALA A 339 9.87 33.52 3.99
CA ALA A 339 8.52 33.82 3.51
C ALA A 339 7.65 34.56 4.55
N ALA A 340 7.91 34.35 5.85
CA ALA A 340 7.19 35.04 6.92
C ALA A 340 7.68 36.47 7.15
N GLY A 341 8.96 36.74 6.88
CA GLY A 341 9.62 38.02 7.15
C GLY A 341 9.98 38.87 5.93
N ASP A 342 9.82 38.37 4.71
CA ASP A 342 10.30 38.98 3.45
C ASP A 342 11.77 39.42 3.54
N ALA A 343 12.61 38.58 4.17
CA ALA A 343 14.00 38.88 4.49
C ALA A 343 14.95 38.08 3.59
N LEU A 344 15.65 38.77 2.67
CA LEU A 344 16.62 38.15 1.74
C LEU A 344 17.80 37.46 2.47
N ALA A 345 18.13 37.90 3.68
CA ALA A 345 19.20 37.32 4.50
C ALA A 345 18.82 35.96 5.13
N GLU A 346 17.54 35.57 5.07
CA GLU A 346 17.02 34.33 5.67
C GLU A 346 16.74 33.23 4.62
N THR A 347 17.14 33.45 3.37
CA THR A 347 16.98 32.50 2.25
C THR A 347 18.28 32.34 1.47
N VAL A 348 18.37 31.29 0.65
CA VAL A 348 19.46 31.14 -0.31
C VAL A 348 19.25 32.13 -1.46
N HIS A 349 20.22 33.02 -1.67
CA HIS A 349 20.18 33.96 -2.77
C HIS A 349 20.46 33.25 -4.10
N TYR A 350 19.42 33.00 -4.90
CA TYR A 350 19.53 32.25 -6.16
C TYR A 350 20.51 32.88 -7.18
N GLY A 351 20.73 34.20 -7.13
CA GLY A 351 21.77 34.86 -7.93
C GLY A 351 23.20 34.49 -7.52
N GLU A 352 23.51 34.48 -6.22
CA GLU A 352 24.84 34.07 -5.72
C GLU A 352 25.06 32.57 -5.94
N LEU A 353 24.00 31.77 -5.82
CA LEU A 353 24.03 30.35 -6.14
C LEU A 353 24.34 30.13 -7.64
N ALA A 354 23.68 30.85 -8.55
CA ALA A 354 23.96 30.79 -9.98
C ALA A 354 25.42 31.16 -10.29
N ASP A 355 25.92 32.27 -9.72
CA ASP A 355 27.30 32.73 -9.92
C ASP A 355 28.31 31.68 -9.42
N ALA A 356 28.05 31.06 -8.27
CA ALA A 356 28.89 30.02 -7.71
C ALA A 356 28.92 28.74 -8.56
N ILE A 357 27.77 28.34 -9.13
CA ILE A 357 27.66 27.21 -10.06
C ILE A 357 28.47 27.49 -11.34
N VAL A 358 28.29 28.67 -11.95
CA VAL A 358 29.02 29.08 -13.15
C VAL A 358 30.53 29.05 -12.90
N ALA A 359 30.97 29.59 -11.75
CA ALA A 359 32.37 29.56 -11.35
C ALA A 359 32.89 28.14 -11.13
N ALA A 360 32.09 27.23 -10.56
CA ALA A 360 32.47 25.84 -10.32
C ALA A 360 32.69 25.07 -11.63
N VAL A 361 31.83 25.26 -12.62
CA VAL A 361 31.96 24.65 -13.94
C VAL A 361 33.13 25.26 -14.71
N GLY A 362 33.35 26.57 -14.62
CA GLY A 362 34.46 27.26 -15.32
C GLY A 362 35.88 26.99 -14.78
N ARG A 363 36.03 26.15 -13.75
CA ARG A 363 37.35 25.77 -13.18
C ARG A 363 38.15 24.85 -14.11
N ASP A 364 39.31 24.39 -13.63
CA ASP A 364 40.23 23.53 -14.37
C ASP A 364 39.51 22.36 -15.09
N PRO A 365 39.89 22.08 -16.35
CA PRO A 365 39.41 20.95 -17.14
C PRO A 365 39.44 19.62 -16.40
N VAL A 366 38.39 18.83 -16.58
CA VAL A 366 38.27 17.45 -16.10
C VAL A 366 37.80 16.57 -17.25
N ASP A 367 38.08 15.27 -17.15
CA ASP A 367 37.70 14.29 -18.16
C ASP A 367 36.20 13.98 -18.17
N LEU A 368 35.58 14.00 -17.00
CA LEU A 368 34.25 13.46 -16.74
C LEU A 368 33.27 14.56 -16.35
N ILE A 369 32.07 14.55 -16.95
CA ILE A 369 30.99 15.47 -16.56
C ILE A 369 30.40 15.11 -15.20
N GLU A 370 30.60 13.88 -14.74
CA GLU A 370 30.39 13.40 -13.38
C GLU A 370 31.20 14.21 -12.37
N THR A 371 32.47 14.49 -12.68
CA THR A 371 33.35 15.31 -11.81
C THR A 371 32.89 16.76 -11.76
N VAL A 372 32.34 17.27 -12.86
CA VAL A 372 31.72 18.60 -12.91
C VAL A 372 30.47 18.63 -12.05
N ALA A 373 29.60 17.62 -12.17
CA ALA A 373 28.37 17.50 -11.40
C ALA A 373 28.65 17.44 -9.88
N GLU A 374 29.65 16.64 -9.48
CA GLU A 374 30.09 16.55 -8.08
C GLU A 374 30.57 17.89 -7.54
N ARG A 375 31.45 18.56 -8.30
CA ARG A 375 32.01 19.86 -7.92
C ARG A 375 30.93 20.92 -7.74
N VAL A 376 29.92 20.92 -8.62
CA VAL A 376 28.79 21.84 -8.53
C VAL A 376 27.93 21.49 -7.31
N ALA A 377 27.72 20.20 -7.01
CA ALA A 377 26.98 19.76 -5.84
C ALA A 377 27.67 20.19 -4.53
N ASP A 378 29.00 20.05 -4.46
CA ASP A 378 29.80 20.48 -3.30
C ASP A 378 29.69 21.99 -3.05
N VAL A 379 29.81 22.80 -4.10
CA VAL A 379 29.66 24.26 -4.00
C VAL A 379 28.25 24.64 -3.55
N THR A 380 27.24 23.95 -4.09
CA THR A 380 25.83 24.19 -3.77
C THR A 380 25.50 23.85 -2.32
N LEU A 381 26.01 22.73 -1.81
CA LEU A 381 25.86 22.32 -0.40
C LEU A 381 26.58 23.25 0.58
N GLY A 382 27.53 24.06 0.11
CA GLY A 382 28.21 25.07 0.93
C GLY A 382 27.33 26.27 1.29
N PHE A 383 26.17 26.45 0.65
CA PHE A 383 25.24 27.53 0.96
C PHE A 383 24.46 27.22 2.25
N ALA A 384 24.42 28.20 3.16
CA ALA A 384 23.69 28.05 4.41
C ALA A 384 22.20 27.75 4.17
N GLY A 385 21.70 26.70 4.81
CA GLY A 385 20.30 26.29 4.69
C GLY A 385 20.00 25.30 3.56
N VAL A 386 20.97 24.98 2.70
CA VAL A 386 20.84 23.89 1.72
C VAL A 386 20.99 22.54 2.43
N ILE A 387 19.98 21.69 2.30
CA ILE A 387 19.90 20.37 2.92
C ILE A 387 20.32 19.28 1.92
N GLU A 388 19.94 19.45 0.65
CA GLU A 388 20.26 18.54 -0.44
C GLU A 388 20.42 19.34 -1.73
N ALA A 389 21.33 18.89 -2.59
CA ALA A 389 21.55 19.43 -3.92
C ALA A 389 21.42 18.32 -4.97
N ARG A 390 20.52 18.51 -5.93
CA ARG A 390 20.37 17.71 -7.15
C ARG A 390 20.90 18.53 -8.32
N ILE A 391 21.99 18.08 -8.91
CA ILE A 391 22.67 18.79 -10.01
C ILE A 391 22.67 17.92 -11.25
N THR A 392 22.16 18.44 -12.36
CA THR A 392 22.26 17.82 -13.68
C THR A 392 23.17 18.65 -14.58
N VAL A 393 24.21 18.00 -15.14
CA VAL A 393 25.13 18.60 -16.12
C VAL A 393 24.80 18.01 -17.48
N HIS A 394 24.39 18.87 -18.41
CA HIS A 394 24.08 18.53 -19.79
C HIS A 394 25.26 18.87 -20.70
N LYS A 395 25.56 17.95 -21.62
CA LYS A 395 26.62 18.03 -22.63
C LYS A 395 26.00 17.76 -24.01
N PRO A 396 25.33 18.76 -24.60
CA PRO A 396 24.59 18.58 -25.85
C PRO A 396 25.49 18.23 -27.04
N ASP A 397 26.76 18.65 -27.01
CA ASP A 397 27.74 18.46 -28.09
C ASP A 397 28.73 17.32 -27.80
N ALA A 398 28.33 16.31 -27.01
CA ALA A 398 29.17 15.16 -26.70
C ALA A 398 29.63 14.40 -27.98
N PRO A 399 30.90 13.96 -28.06
CA PRO A 399 31.45 13.36 -29.27
C PRO A 399 31.06 11.88 -29.44
N ILE A 400 29.76 11.64 -29.63
CA ILE A 400 29.18 10.31 -29.83
C ILE A 400 28.80 10.17 -31.30
N ALA A 401 29.20 9.04 -31.92
CA ALA A 401 29.00 8.80 -33.36
C ALA A 401 27.53 8.52 -33.78
N HIS A 402 26.58 8.60 -32.85
CA HIS A 402 25.15 8.32 -33.07
C HIS A 402 24.32 9.58 -32.82
N PRO A 403 23.13 9.72 -33.44
CA PRO A 403 22.24 10.84 -33.15
C PRO A 403 21.72 10.77 -31.71
N PHE A 404 21.90 11.85 -30.95
CA PHE A 404 21.29 12.05 -29.64
C PHE A 404 20.85 13.52 -29.52
N ARG A 405 19.97 13.83 -28.57
CA ARG A 405 19.55 15.21 -28.29
C ARG A 405 20.39 15.86 -27.20
N ASP A 406 20.73 15.07 -26.20
CA ASP A 406 21.52 15.50 -25.05
C ASP A 406 22.15 14.28 -24.35
N VAL A 407 23.28 14.51 -23.70
CA VAL A 407 23.92 13.59 -22.76
C VAL A 407 24.04 14.32 -21.45
N SER A 408 23.45 13.78 -20.39
CA SER A 408 23.48 14.41 -19.07
C SER A 408 23.80 13.44 -17.95
N VAL A 409 24.40 13.98 -16.90
CA VAL A 409 24.66 13.29 -15.64
C VAL A 409 23.98 14.05 -14.52
N THR A 410 23.21 13.34 -13.70
CA THR A 410 22.59 13.88 -12.48
C THR A 410 23.25 13.28 -11.25
N VAL A 411 23.66 14.12 -10.30
CA VAL A 411 24.08 13.72 -8.96
C VAL A 411 23.12 14.28 -7.92
N VAL A 412 22.91 13.54 -6.83
CA VAL A 412 22.18 13.98 -5.64
C VAL A 412 23.10 13.85 -4.43
N ARG A 413 23.31 14.94 -3.70
CA ARG A 413 24.17 14.98 -2.51
C ARG A 413 23.44 15.67 -1.37
N GLY A 414 23.49 15.08 -0.18
CA GLY A 414 22.94 15.66 1.05
C GLY A 414 24.03 16.30 1.91
N GLY A 415 23.69 17.38 2.62
CA GLY A 415 24.60 17.98 3.61
C GLY A 415 24.87 17.02 4.77
N SER A 416 26.12 16.95 5.21
CA SER A 416 26.44 16.29 6.48
C SER A 416 25.81 17.12 7.60
N ARG A 417 24.88 16.53 8.36
CA ARG A 417 24.27 17.20 9.53
C ARG A 417 25.30 17.59 10.58
#